data_AF-A0A7C5UC33-F1
#
_entry.id   AF-A0A7C5UC33-F1
#
_cell.length_a   1.000
_cell.length_b   1.000
_cell.length_c   1.000
_cell.angle_alpha   90.00
_cell.angle_beta   90.00
_cell.angle_gamma   90.00
#
_symmetry.space_group_name_H-M   'P 1'
#
loop_
_entity.id
_entity.type
_entity.pdbx_description
1 polymer ?
#
loop_
_entity_poly.entity_id
_entity_poly.type
_entity_poly.pdbx_seq_one_letter_code
_entity_poly.pdbx_strand_id
1 'polypeptide(L)'
;MAMWQCGVCCFGMLPILSDAETRSISAENPTGEKGKGAMAIPDEKSPASELGVGWKVRPCITLPANSTTKLAEITGSGIIQHIWMTVD
;
A
#
# COMPACT_ATOMS: atom_id res chain seq x y z
N MET A 1 7.74 15.31 27.52
CA MET A 1 7.75 13.86 27.76
C MET A 1 7.07 13.21 26.56
N ALA A 2 7.84 12.89 25.53
CA ALA A 2 7.31 12.28 24.31
C ALA A 2 6.99 10.82 24.62
N MET A 3 5.71 10.50 24.69
CA MET A 3 5.23 9.15 24.91
C MET A 3 5.39 8.38 23.59
N TRP A 4 6.54 7.72 23.44
CA TRP A 4 6.77 6.73 22.40
C TRP A 4 5.96 5.48 22.73
N GLN A 5 4.66 5.47 22.40
CA GLN A 5 3.89 4.23 22.40
C GLN A 5 4.18 3.46 21.11
N CYS A 6 5.30 2.74 21.11
CA CYS A 6 5.40 1.54 20.28
C CYS A 6 4.49 0.48 20.94
N GLY A 7 3.20 0.55 20.63
CA GLY A 7 2.21 -0.39 21.16
C GLY A 7 2.43 -1.76 20.54
N VAL A 8 2.99 -2.68 21.32
CA VAL A 8 3.03 -4.11 21.01
C VAL A 8 1.61 -4.57 20.65
N CYS A 9 1.40 -5.10 19.45
CA CYS A 9 0.13 -5.69 19.02
C CYS A 9 -0.09 -7.06 19.68
N CYS A 10 -0.42 -7.06 20.97
CA CYS A 10 -0.86 -8.27 21.70
C CYS A 10 -2.39 -8.32 21.80
N PHE A 11 -2.95 -9.53 21.95
CA PHE A 11 -4.39 -9.79 21.87
C PHE A 11 -5.24 -8.95 22.84
N GLY A 12 -4.69 -8.57 24.00
CA GLY A 12 -5.35 -7.70 24.98
C GLY A 12 -5.57 -6.25 24.53
N MET A 13 -4.93 -5.81 23.44
CA MET A 13 -5.03 -4.45 22.90
C MET A 13 -6.09 -4.32 21.81
N LEU A 14 -6.69 -5.42 21.33
CA LEU A 14 -7.75 -5.42 20.30
C LEU A 14 -8.91 -4.45 20.56
N PRO A 15 -9.43 -4.27 21.80
CA PRO A 15 -10.54 -3.35 22.03
C PRO A 15 -10.10 -1.88 22.16
N ILE A 16 -8.80 -1.58 22.16
CA ILE A 16 -8.28 -0.23 22.34
C ILE A 16 -8.30 0.49 20.99
N LEU A 17 -9.04 1.59 20.92
CA LEU A 17 -9.01 2.49 19.77
C LEU A 17 -7.77 3.36 19.81
N SER A 18 -7.17 3.55 18.64
CA SER A 18 -6.04 4.47 18.44
C SER A 18 -6.40 5.47 17.35
N ASP A 19 -5.89 6.69 17.46
CA ASP A 19 -5.94 7.70 16.39
C ASP A 19 -4.97 7.39 15.23
N ALA A 20 -4.39 6.19 15.21
CA ALA A 20 -3.52 5.75 14.12
C ALA A 20 -4.29 5.61 12.82
N GLU A 21 -3.66 5.98 11.72
CA GLU A 21 -4.25 5.88 10.41
C GLU A 21 -3.65 4.71 9.61
N THR A 22 -4.50 3.76 9.20
CA THR A 22 -4.07 2.65 8.35
C THR A 22 -3.95 3.09 6.90
N ARG A 23 -2.83 2.74 6.26
CA ARG A 23 -2.58 2.92 4.82
C ARG A 23 -2.29 1.58 4.16
N SER A 24 -2.60 1.50 2.87
CA SER A 24 -2.26 0.35 2.03
C SER A 24 -1.42 0.82 0.86
N ILE A 25 -0.21 0.26 0.74
CA ILE A 25 0.74 0.57 -0.33
C ILE A 25 0.76 -0.62 -1.28
N SER A 26 0.66 -0.33 -2.57
CA SER A 26 0.75 -1.34 -3.62
C SER A 26 1.30 -0.71 -4.90
N ALA A 27 1.47 -1.50 -5.95
CA ALA A 27 1.92 -0.99 -7.24
C ALA A 27 1.12 0.25 -7.68
N GLU A 28 -0.21 0.20 -7.61
CA GLU A 28 -1.09 1.33 -7.97
C GLU A 28 -1.05 2.55 -7.04
N ASN A 29 -0.64 2.38 -5.78
CA ASN A 29 -0.58 3.44 -4.75
C ASN A 29 0.75 3.35 -3.97
N PRO A 30 1.88 3.74 -4.58
CA PRO A 30 3.21 3.57 -3.99
C PRO A 30 3.46 4.45 -2.75
N THR A 31 2.69 5.52 -2.58
CA THR A 31 2.76 6.44 -1.42
C THR A 31 1.76 6.11 -0.32
N GLY A 32 0.77 5.26 -0.60
CA GLY A 32 -0.28 4.89 0.35
C GLY A 32 -1.25 6.04 0.66
N GLU A 33 -1.40 7.02 -0.23
CA GLU A 33 -2.32 8.14 -0.04
C GLU A 33 -3.78 7.70 0.05
N LYS A 34 -4.58 8.44 0.85
CA LYS A 34 -6.00 8.16 1.04
C LYS A 34 -6.75 8.31 -0.29
N GLY A 35 -7.50 7.27 -0.67
CA GLY A 35 -8.31 7.27 -1.88
C GLY A 35 -7.52 7.23 -3.19
N LYS A 36 -6.23 6.85 -3.15
CA LYS A 36 -5.37 6.76 -4.34
C LYS A 36 -5.17 5.34 -4.87
N GLY A 37 -5.84 4.34 -4.30
CA GLY A 37 -5.96 3.03 -4.93
C GLY A 37 -6.82 3.11 -6.20
N ALA A 38 -6.60 2.19 -7.14
CA ALA A 38 -7.42 2.02 -8.33
C ALA A 38 -7.55 3.25 -9.26
N MET A 39 -6.55 4.15 -9.23
CA MET A 39 -6.54 5.39 -10.02
C MET A 39 -5.92 5.24 -11.41
N ALA A 40 -5.41 4.05 -11.75
CA ALA A 40 -4.81 3.80 -13.06
C ALA A 40 -5.89 3.76 -14.15
N ILE A 41 -5.63 4.45 -15.27
CA ILE A 41 -6.49 4.41 -16.45
C ILE A 41 -6.14 3.16 -17.25
N PRO A 42 -7.08 2.23 -17.48
CA PRO A 42 -6.83 1.04 -18.28
C PRO A 42 -6.66 1.43 -19.76
N ASP A 43 -5.67 0.82 -20.41
CA ASP A 43 -5.54 0.90 -21.87
C ASP A 43 -6.55 -0.05 -22.56
N GLU A 44 -6.67 0.06 -23.88
CA GLU A 44 -7.59 -0.74 -24.69
C GLU A 44 -7.33 -2.27 -24.63
N LYS A 45 -6.12 -2.68 -24.27
CA LYS A 45 -5.70 -4.09 -24.18
C LYS A 45 -5.82 -4.63 -22.75
N SER A 46 -6.04 -3.76 -21.78
CA SER A 46 -6.24 -4.14 -20.38
C SER A 46 -7.49 -5.03 -20.26
N PRO A 47 -7.45 -6.08 -19.42
CA PRO A 47 -8.66 -6.83 -19.05
C PRO A 47 -9.76 -5.94 -18.42
N ALA A 48 -9.39 -4.75 -17.96
CA ALA A 48 -10.28 -3.75 -17.39
C ALA A 48 -10.59 -2.58 -18.34
N SER A 49 -10.31 -2.71 -19.65
CA SER A 49 -10.49 -1.64 -20.65
C SER A 49 -11.90 -1.04 -20.65
N GLU A 50 -12.92 -1.87 -20.47
CA GLU A 50 -14.34 -1.43 -20.41
C GLU A 50 -14.79 -0.97 -19.02
N LEU A 51 -13.97 -1.16 -17.98
CA LEU A 51 -14.34 -0.85 -16.58
C LEU A 51 -13.96 0.58 -16.18
N GLY A 52 -12.95 1.16 -16.81
CA GLY A 52 -12.45 2.50 -16.50
C GLY A 52 -11.74 2.61 -15.14
N VAL A 53 -11.64 3.85 -14.64
CA VAL A 53 -10.99 4.18 -13.36
C VAL A 53 -11.85 3.70 -12.19
N GLY A 54 -11.21 3.22 -11.11
CA GLY A 54 -11.88 2.68 -9.92
C GLY A 54 -11.64 1.18 -9.70
N TRP A 55 -10.95 0.52 -10.64
CA TRP A 55 -10.58 -0.90 -10.56
C TRP A 55 -9.06 -1.12 -10.41
N LYS A 56 -8.69 -2.32 -9.94
CA LYS A 56 -7.28 -2.74 -9.78
C LYS A 56 -6.62 -3.03 -11.13
N VAL A 57 -6.33 -1.97 -11.89
CA VAL A 57 -5.76 -2.07 -13.24
C VAL A 57 -4.25 -2.33 -13.20
N ARG A 58 -3.55 -1.85 -12.16
CA ARG A 58 -2.09 -1.93 -12.04
C ARG A 58 -1.68 -2.76 -10.80
N PRO A 59 -1.75 -4.10 -10.86
CA PRO A 59 -1.54 -4.96 -9.70
C PRO A 59 -0.07 -5.14 -9.32
N CYS A 60 0.86 -5.04 -10.27
CA CYS A 60 2.29 -5.25 -10.09
C CYS A 60 3.12 -4.16 -10.78
N ILE A 61 4.44 -4.21 -10.59
CA ILE A 61 5.42 -3.41 -11.33
C ILE A 61 6.40 -4.34 -12.03
N THR A 62 6.94 -3.92 -13.17
CA THR A 62 8.02 -4.63 -13.84
C THR A 62 9.35 -4.25 -13.19
N LEU A 63 10.15 -5.25 -12.82
CA LEU A 63 11.46 -5.06 -12.21
C LEU A 63 12.58 -5.31 -13.23
N PRO A 64 13.43 -4.30 -13.53
CA PRO A 64 14.59 -4.51 -14.37
C PRO A 64 15.64 -5.37 -13.67
N ALA A 65 16.29 -6.27 -14.42
CA ALA A 65 17.37 -7.08 -13.90
C ALA A 65 18.53 -6.22 -13.37
N ASN A 66 19.15 -6.64 -12.26
CA ASN A 66 20.28 -5.96 -11.63
C ASN A 66 20.03 -4.48 -11.27
N SER A 67 18.79 -4.13 -10.96
CA SER A 67 18.41 -2.77 -10.55
C SER A 67 17.84 -2.73 -9.14
N THR A 68 17.98 -1.59 -8.47
CA THR A 68 17.27 -1.29 -7.23
C THR A 68 15.99 -0.53 -7.57
N THR A 69 14.84 -1.08 -7.19
CA THR A 69 13.53 -0.45 -7.42
C THR A 69 12.88 -0.05 -6.09
N LYS A 70 12.34 1.17 -6.03
CA LYS A 70 11.57 1.67 -4.88
C LYS A 70 10.15 1.10 -4.92
N LEU A 71 9.81 0.23 -3.97
CA LEU A 71 8.48 -0.41 -3.87
C LEU A 71 7.45 0.46 -3.14
N ALA A 72 7.89 1.21 -2.14
CA ALA A 72 7.06 2.02 -1.26
C ALA A 72 7.80 3.31 -0.90
N GLU A 73 7.08 4.43 -0.86
CA GLU A 73 7.59 5.72 -0.40
C GLU A 73 6.69 6.22 0.72
N ILE A 74 7.15 6.04 1.97
CA ILE A 74 6.39 6.36 3.17
C ILE A 74 6.95 7.65 3.77
N THR A 75 6.10 8.66 3.91
CA THR A 75 6.45 9.92 4.57
C THR A 75 5.95 9.88 6.02
N GLY A 76 6.81 10.25 6.97
CA GLY A 76 6.49 10.26 8.40
C GLY A 76 6.77 8.93 9.10
N SER A 77 6.47 8.88 10.40
CA SER A 77 6.69 7.70 11.24
C SER A 77 5.49 6.75 11.21
N GLY A 78 5.74 5.45 11.23
CA GLY A 78 4.69 4.44 11.30
C GLY A 78 5.24 3.05 11.62
N ILE A 79 4.34 2.07 11.63
CA ILE A 79 4.66 0.65 11.85
C ILE A 79 4.20 -0.13 10.62
N ILE A 80 5.10 -0.93 10.04
CA ILE A 80 4.72 -1.87 9.00
C ILE A 80 4.11 -3.10 9.67
N GLN A 81 2.79 -3.25 9.55
CA GLN A 81 2.04 -4.33 10.19
C GLN A 81 2.07 -5.63 9.39
N HIS A 82 2.13 -5.54 8.06
CA HIS A 82 2.03 -6.69 7.17
C HIS A 82 2.66 -6.37 5.80
N ILE A 83 3.45 -7.32 5.28
CA ILE A 83 3.97 -7.29 3.91
C ILE A 83 3.59 -8.63 3.27
N TRP A 84 3.02 -8.55 2.07
CA TRP A 84 2.81 -9.70 1.21
C TRP A 84 3.23 -9.35 -0.22
N MET A 85 3.93 -10.28 -0.88
CA MET A 85 4.35 -10.16 -2.27
C MET A 85 4.54 -11.56 -2.87
N THR A 86 4.42 -11.62 -4.19
CA THR A 86 4.75 -12.78 -5.02
C THR A 86 5.43 -12.30 -6.29
N VAL A 87 6.14 -13.20 -6.97
CA VAL A 87 6.78 -12.97 -8.28
C VAL A 87 6.43 -14.11 -9.21
N ASP A 88 6.50 -13.84 -10.51
CA ASP A 88 6.37 -14.80 -11.61
C ASP A 88 7.71 -15.41 -12.05
#